data_AF-A0A6J2YRM7-F1
#
_entry.id   AF-A0A6J2YRM7-F1
#
_cell.length_a   1.000
_cell.length_b   1.000
_cell.length_c   1.000
_cell.angle_alpha   90.00
_cell.angle_beta   90.00
_cell.angle_gamma   90.00
#
_symmetry.space_group_name_H-M   'P 1'
#
loop_
_entity.id
_entity.type
_entity.pdbx_description
1 polymer ?
#
loop_
_entity_poly.entity_id
_entity_poly.type
_entity_poly.pdbx_seq_one_letter_code
_entity_poly.pdbx_strand_id
1 'polypeptide(L)'
;MVILNCFRYPESNIRHEQRNVRAILDKKDLGLGTLFISENNLCWQEKDNIGFCIDYRNISLHAISKDENVYSRECIYIMVDGRIYMPGDEPQHLNDDNDEDVESEPEISELLLVPDEENSPSVLTIYEAIKICQELNPDPDDMDEEDEEDDLYADAEDEMEEGHYVIHDRADGDADINELSRRLEGNTVDINYIQNGNEEDEFQDAD
;
A
#
# COMPACT_ATOMS: atom_id res chain seq x y z
N MET A 1 -6.83 13.31 -16.96
CA MET A 1 -8.10 13.99 -16.56
C MET A 1 -7.71 15.27 -15.83
N VAL A 2 -8.30 16.40 -16.18
CA VAL A 2 -7.95 17.70 -15.59
C VAL A 2 -8.88 18.03 -14.42
N ILE A 3 -8.33 18.18 -13.21
CA ILE A 3 -9.09 18.51 -12.00
C ILE A 3 -8.85 19.99 -11.65
N LEU A 4 -9.81 20.84 -12.00
CA LEU A 4 -9.85 22.25 -11.58
C LEU A 4 -10.36 22.34 -10.15
N ASN A 5 -9.46 22.59 -9.20
CA ASN A 5 -9.81 22.49 -7.79
C ASN A 5 -10.07 23.86 -7.15
N CYS A 6 -11.32 24.07 -6.75
CA CYS A 6 -11.69 25.10 -5.79
C CYS A 6 -12.20 24.37 -4.56
N PHE A 7 -11.58 24.61 -3.41
CA PHE A 7 -12.01 23.99 -2.16
C PHE A 7 -13.51 24.17 -1.95
N ARG A 8 -14.19 23.05 -1.67
CA ARG A 8 -15.55 23.01 -1.16
C ARG A 8 -15.51 22.27 0.15
N TYR A 9 -16.20 22.80 1.15
CA TYR A 9 -16.33 22.07 2.40
C TYR A 9 -17.02 20.73 2.13
N PRO A 10 -16.52 19.60 2.67
CA PRO A 10 -17.11 18.30 2.42
C PRO A 10 -18.58 18.26 2.82
N GLU A 11 -19.45 17.77 1.95
CA GLU A 11 -20.87 17.56 2.26
C GLU A 11 -21.11 16.22 2.99
N SER A 12 -20.22 15.24 2.74
CA SER A 12 -20.19 13.94 3.40
C SER A 12 -19.64 14.01 4.82
N ASN A 13 -19.90 12.96 5.61
CA ASN A 13 -19.45 12.88 7.00
C ASN A 13 -17.92 12.97 7.10
N ILE A 14 -17.41 13.83 7.98
CA ILE A 14 -15.98 14.02 8.19
C ILE A 14 -15.49 12.99 9.20
N ARG A 15 -14.59 12.12 8.75
CA ARG A 15 -13.94 11.09 9.57
C ARG A 15 -12.81 11.65 10.39
N HIS A 16 -12.06 12.59 9.82
CA HIS A 16 -10.90 13.18 10.47
C HIS A 16 -10.66 14.60 9.96
N GLU A 17 -10.41 15.52 10.88
CA GLU A 17 -9.97 16.89 10.59
C GLU A 17 -8.61 17.10 11.26
N GLN A 18 -7.60 17.50 10.49
CA GLN A 18 -6.28 17.81 11.00
C GLN A 18 -5.86 19.20 10.57
N ARG A 19 -5.53 20.06 11.55
CA ARG A 19 -4.98 21.39 11.31
C ARG A 19 -3.46 21.33 11.16
N ASN A 20 -2.90 22.39 10.59
CA ASN A 20 -1.47 22.56 10.39
C ASN A 20 -0.87 21.41 9.56
N VAL A 21 -1.53 21.06 8.45
CA VAL A 21 -1.01 20.12 7.46
C VAL A 21 -0.48 20.93 6.29
N ARG A 22 0.80 20.78 5.97
CA ARG A 22 1.40 21.37 4.77
C ARG A 22 1.09 20.47 3.58
N ALA A 23 0.61 21.06 2.48
CA ALA A 23 0.40 20.35 1.23
C ALA A 23 1.45 20.77 0.20
N ILE A 24 2.03 19.80 -0.50
CA ILE A 24 2.97 20.04 -1.60
C ILE A 24 2.45 19.26 -2.80
N LEU A 25 2.08 19.96 -3.85
CA LEU A 25 1.50 19.39 -5.07
C LEU A 25 2.49 19.56 -6.21
N ASP A 26 2.91 18.48 -6.88
CA ASP A 26 3.86 18.52 -8.00
C ASP A 26 5.12 19.36 -7.68
N LYS A 27 5.67 19.17 -6.47
CA LYS A 27 6.82 19.91 -5.90
C LYS A 27 6.57 21.41 -5.64
N LYS A 28 5.35 21.90 -5.85
CA LYS A 28 4.90 23.24 -5.46
C LYS A 28 4.33 23.20 -4.04
N ASP A 29 5.00 23.91 -3.13
CA ASP A 29 4.54 24.07 -1.76
C ASP A 29 3.32 25.00 -1.71
N LEU A 30 2.19 24.48 -1.22
CA LEU A 30 0.93 25.20 -1.10
C LEU A 30 0.78 25.86 0.26
N GLY A 31 1.70 25.63 1.19
CA GLY A 31 1.67 26.20 2.54
C GLY A 31 0.92 25.32 3.54
N LEU A 32 0.62 25.91 4.71
CA LEU A 32 -0.04 25.24 5.84
C LEU A 32 -1.54 25.46 5.79
N GLY A 33 -2.29 24.36 5.91
CA GLY A 33 -3.74 24.36 5.86
C GLY A 33 -4.39 23.37 6.83
N THR A 34 -5.68 23.15 6.62
CA THR A 34 -6.48 22.16 7.33
C THR A 34 -6.88 21.07 6.35
N LEU A 35 -6.60 19.82 6.73
CA LEU A 35 -6.97 18.62 6.02
C LEU A 35 -8.31 18.10 6.56
N PHE A 36 -9.23 17.78 5.65
CA PHE A 36 -10.51 17.16 5.92
C PHE A 36 -10.58 15.83 5.17
N ILE A 37 -10.73 14.75 5.92
CA ILE A 37 -10.91 13.41 5.41
C ILE A 37 -12.37 13.08 5.62
N SER A 38 -13.13 13.06 4.53
CA SER A 38 -14.55 12.73 4.55
C SER A 38 -14.79 11.36 3.91
N GLU A 39 -16.00 10.83 3.98
CA GLU A 39 -16.28 9.50 3.41
C GLU A 39 -16.08 9.43 1.89
N ASN A 40 -16.34 10.53 1.15
CA ASN A 40 -16.28 10.52 -0.32
C ASN A 40 -15.05 11.25 -0.87
N ASN A 41 -14.49 12.18 -0.11
CA ASN A 41 -13.48 13.12 -0.59
C ASN A 41 -12.37 13.36 0.44
N LEU A 42 -11.15 13.51 -0.05
CA LEU A 42 -10.02 14.08 0.66
C LEU A 42 -9.88 15.55 0.26
N CYS A 43 -10.09 16.46 1.21
CA CYS A 43 -10.02 17.90 0.96
C CYS A 43 -8.94 18.56 1.80
N TRP A 44 -8.23 19.53 1.24
CA TRP A 44 -7.28 20.36 1.96
C TRP A 44 -7.55 21.83 1.67
N GLN A 45 -7.47 22.67 2.70
CA GLN A 45 -7.77 24.09 2.62
C GLN A 45 -6.68 24.93 3.29
N GLU A 46 -6.12 25.89 2.55
CA GLU A 46 -5.29 26.97 3.09
C GLU A 46 -6.15 28.10 3.69
N LYS A 47 -5.56 29.28 3.92
CA LYS A 47 -6.30 30.49 4.25
C LYS A 47 -7.08 30.97 3.02
N ASP A 48 -8.18 31.69 3.25
CA ASP A 48 -9.02 32.29 2.19
C ASP A 48 -9.77 31.32 1.25
N ASN A 49 -10.04 30.09 1.71
CA ASN A 49 -10.76 29.04 0.94
C ASN A 49 -10.06 28.61 -0.35
N ILE A 50 -8.76 28.82 -0.44
CA ILE A 50 -7.93 28.25 -1.51
C ILE A 50 -7.56 26.84 -1.08
N GLY A 51 -7.72 25.87 -1.98
CA GLY A 51 -7.47 24.47 -1.67
C GLY A 51 -8.06 23.53 -2.71
N PHE A 52 -8.04 22.25 -2.39
CA PHE A 52 -8.44 21.18 -3.29
C PHE A 52 -9.32 20.15 -2.58
N CYS A 53 -10.13 19.44 -3.35
CA CYS A 53 -10.84 18.23 -2.97
C CYS A 53 -10.62 17.16 -4.03
N ILE A 54 -10.23 15.96 -3.60
CA ILE A 54 -9.92 14.82 -4.46
C ILE A 54 -10.90 13.71 -4.09
N ASP A 55 -11.57 13.13 -5.08
CA ASP A 55 -12.38 11.92 -4.89
C ASP A 55 -11.45 10.73 -4.68
N TYR A 56 -11.81 9.78 -3.81
CA TYR A 56 -10.96 8.62 -3.53
C TYR A 56 -10.65 7.77 -4.75
N ARG A 57 -11.56 7.74 -5.74
CA ARG A 57 -11.40 7.07 -7.02
C ARG A 57 -10.29 7.66 -7.90
N ASN A 58 -9.88 8.90 -7.63
CA ASN A 58 -8.75 9.51 -8.32
C ASN A 58 -7.44 9.29 -7.57
N ILE A 59 -7.43 8.66 -6.40
CA ILE A 59 -6.20 8.37 -5.67
C ILE A 59 -5.72 6.98 -6.10
N SER A 60 -4.71 6.93 -6.97
CA SER A 60 -4.12 5.66 -7.41
C SER A 60 -3.37 4.97 -6.28
N LEU A 61 -2.67 5.71 -5.41
CA LEU A 61 -2.16 5.17 -4.15
C LEU A 61 -1.93 6.22 -3.07
N HIS A 62 -1.89 5.76 -1.81
CA HIS A 62 -1.42 6.53 -0.67
C HIS A 62 -0.46 5.68 0.19
N ALA A 63 0.59 6.32 0.74
CA ALA A 63 1.58 5.65 1.56
C ALA A 63 2.16 6.60 2.63
N ILE A 64 2.70 6.02 3.70
CA ILE A 64 3.54 6.78 4.64
C ILE A 64 4.97 6.80 4.10
N SER A 65 5.47 7.98 3.75
CA SER A 65 6.86 8.17 3.36
C SER A 65 7.71 8.63 4.54
N LYS A 66 8.81 7.92 4.77
CA LYS A 66 9.87 8.25 5.74
C LYS A 66 11.19 8.61 5.07
N ASP A 67 11.18 8.72 3.75
CA ASP A 67 12.38 8.96 2.96
C ASP A 67 12.74 10.45 3.00
N GLU A 68 13.93 10.75 3.55
CA GLU A 68 14.47 12.10 3.64
C GLU A 68 14.71 12.75 2.26
N ASN A 69 14.81 11.95 1.19
CA ASN A 69 14.90 12.45 -0.18
C ASN A 69 13.56 12.96 -0.72
N VAL A 70 12.44 12.45 -0.20
CA VAL A 70 11.09 12.88 -0.56
C VAL A 70 10.71 14.11 0.25
N TYR A 71 10.84 14.01 1.58
CA TYR A 71 10.65 15.12 2.49
C TYR A 71 11.45 14.90 3.78
N SER A 72 11.93 15.96 4.41
CA SER A 72 12.81 15.87 5.60
C SER A 72 12.15 15.28 6.85
N ARG A 73 10.84 15.04 6.81
CA ARG A 73 10.03 14.48 7.89
C ARG A 73 9.08 13.42 7.33
N GLU A 74 8.62 12.55 8.21
CA GLU A 74 7.56 11.58 7.89
C GLU A 74 6.29 12.31 7.39
N CYS A 75 5.74 11.83 6.27
CA CYS A 75 4.61 12.46 5.59
C CYS A 75 3.75 11.42 4.88
N ILE A 76 2.57 11.84 4.42
CA ILE A 76 1.73 11.02 3.54
C ILE A 76 2.06 11.39 2.09
N TYR A 77 2.42 10.38 1.30
CA TYR A 77 2.59 10.47 -0.14
C TYR A 77 1.34 9.94 -0.82
N ILE A 78 0.84 10.67 -1.81
CA ILE A 78 -0.37 10.34 -2.57
C ILE A 78 -0.06 10.53 -4.05
N MET A 79 -0.40 9.54 -4.87
CA MET A 79 -0.46 9.70 -6.32
C MET A 79 -1.93 9.80 -6.75
N VAL A 80 -2.18 10.74 -7.65
CA VAL A 80 -3.52 11.03 -8.15
C VAL A 80 -3.54 10.82 -9.66
N ASP A 81 -4.55 10.09 -10.13
CA ASP A 81 -4.85 9.92 -11.54
C ASP A 81 -5.52 11.18 -12.08
N GLY A 82 -4.75 11.96 -12.82
CA GLY A 82 -5.11 13.26 -13.36
C GLY A 82 -4.21 14.37 -12.87
N ARG A 83 -4.30 15.52 -13.55
CA ARG A 83 -3.55 16.71 -13.20
C ARG A 83 -4.41 17.65 -12.37
N ILE A 84 -3.93 17.98 -11.16
CA ILE A 84 -4.60 18.93 -10.27
C ILE A 84 -4.09 20.34 -10.56
N TYR A 85 -5.01 21.27 -10.84
CA TYR A 85 -4.68 22.69 -11.01
C TYR A 85 -5.26 23.52 -9.88
N MET A 86 -4.44 24.38 -9.29
CA MET A 86 -4.90 25.35 -8.30
C MET A 86 -5.50 26.57 -8.98
N PRO A 87 -6.37 27.34 -8.28
CA PRO A 87 -6.92 28.57 -8.81
C PRO A 87 -5.79 29.55 -9.20
N GLY A 88 -5.73 29.91 -10.48
CA GLY A 88 -4.70 30.79 -11.03
C GLY A 88 -3.50 30.08 -11.67
N ASP A 89 -3.47 28.75 -11.66
CA ASP A 89 -2.54 28.00 -12.51
C ASP A 89 -3.00 28.06 -13.96
N GLU A 90 -2.09 28.35 -14.89
CA GLU A 90 -2.36 28.21 -16.31
C GLU A 90 -2.32 26.71 -16.65
N PRO A 91 -3.35 26.17 -17.33
CA PRO A 91 -3.26 24.82 -17.87
C PRO A 91 -2.08 24.81 -18.82
N GLN A 92 -1.02 24.09 -18.47
CA GLN A 92 0.08 23.87 -19.39
C GLN A 92 -0.48 23.01 -20.51
N HIS A 93 -0.88 23.66 -21.60
CA HIS A 93 -1.06 23.00 -22.88
C HIS A 93 0.26 22.31 -23.19
N LEU A 94 0.29 20.98 -23.04
CA LEU A 94 1.27 20.16 -23.73
C LEU A 94 1.11 20.55 -25.20
N ASN A 95 2.16 21.13 -25.78
CA ASN A 95 2.12 21.62 -27.14
C ASN A 95 1.63 20.49 -28.04
N ASP A 96 0.59 20.80 -28.81
CA ASP A 96 0.10 20.04 -29.95
C ASP A 96 1.13 20.12 -31.09
N ASP A 97 2.32 19.57 -30.84
CA ASP A 97 3.32 19.31 -31.88
C ASP A 97 3.10 17.88 -32.38
N ASN A 98 2.20 17.78 -33.37
CA ASN A 98 2.12 16.74 -34.40
C ASN A 98 2.95 15.47 -34.16
N ASP A 99 2.40 14.48 -33.48
CA ASP A 99 2.62 13.07 -33.81
C ASP A 99 1.39 12.29 -33.36
N GLU A 100 0.58 11.84 -34.34
CA GLU A 100 -0.66 11.06 -34.15
C GLU A 100 -0.41 9.63 -33.60
N ASP A 101 0.76 9.36 -33.01
CA ASP A 101 1.20 8.01 -32.60
C ASP A 101 1.86 7.96 -31.19
N VAL A 102 1.70 9.00 -30.36
CA VAL A 102 2.13 8.93 -28.94
C VAL A 102 0.89 8.68 -28.09
N GLU A 103 0.75 7.47 -27.55
CA GLU A 103 -0.20 7.19 -26.48
C GLU A 103 -0.09 8.32 -25.44
N SER A 104 -1.18 9.07 -25.27
CA SER A 104 -1.22 10.20 -24.35
C SER A 104 -0.79 9.71 -22.97
N GLU A 105 0.41 10.08 -22.52
CA GLU A 105 0.92 9.65 -21.21
C GLU A 105 -0.14 9.98 -20.15
N PRO A 106 -0.43 9.06 -19.22
CA PRO A 106 -1.41 9.33 -18.18
C PRO A 106 -0.94 10.54 -17.37
N GLU A 107 -1.78 11.58 -17.33
CA GLU A 107 -1.55 12.73 -16.47
C GLU A 107 -1.61 12.27 -15.02
N ILE A 108 -0.50 12.33 -14.28
CA ILE A 108 -0.41 11.97 -12.86
C ILE A 108 0.07 13.20 -12.08
N SER A 109 -0.53 13.44 -10.92
CA SER A 109 -0.06 14.45 -9.96
C SER A 109 0.42 13.79 -8.66
N GLU A 110 1.53 14.31 -8.13
CA GLU A 110 2.12 13.88 -6.85
C GLU A 110 1.71 14.85 -5.74
N LEU A 111 1.14 14.33 -4.65
CA LEU A 111 0.74 15.11 -3.49
C LEU A 111 1.44 14.59 -2.21
N LEU A 112 2.06 15.50 -1.48
CA LEU A 112 2.59 15.26 -0.14
C LEU A 112 1.76 16.01 0.89
N LEU A 113 1.36 15.32 1.95
CA LEU A 113 0.73 15.91 3.14
C LEU A 113 1.67 15.74 4.34
N VAL A 114 2.13 16.86 4.87
CA VAL A 114 3.10 16.92 5.97
C VAL A 114 2.44 17.55 7.20
N PRO A 115 2.05 16.76 8.21
CA PRO A 115 1.55 17.30 9.48
C PRO A 115 2.67 18.03 10.24
N ASP A 116 2.36 19.19 10.84
CA ASP A 116 3.35 19.97 11.57
C ASP A 116 3.68 19.38 12.97
N GLU A 117 2.79 18.56 13.52
CA GLU A 117 2.90 18.01 14.88
C GLU A 117 4.21 17.21 15.08
N GLU A 118 4.97 17.58 16.12
CA GLU A 118 6.31 17.05 16.45
C GLU A 118 6.28 15.57 16.88
N ASN A 119 5.10 14.96 17.00
CA ASN A 119 4.92 13.54 17.24
C ASN A 119 4.28 12.87 16.02
N SER A 120 4.81 11.70 15.64
CA SER A 120 4.33 10.85 14.53
C SER A 120 2.88 10.34 14.54
N PRO A 121 2.04 10.34 15.63
CA PRO A 121 0.71 9.71 15.52
C PRO A 121 -0.25 10.46 14.59
N SER A 122 0.03 11.71 14.23
CA SER A 122 -0.78 12.45 13.25
C SER A 122 -0.71 11.80 11.86
N VAL A 123 0.48 11.38 11.41
CA VAL A 123 0.66 10.75 10.09
C VAL A 123 -0.07 9.42 10.01
N LEU A 124 0.11 8.56 11.01
CA LEU A 124 -0.55 7.26 11.04
C LEU A 124 -2.09 7.41 11.07
N THR A 125 -2.60 8.37 11.85
CA THR A 125 -4.04 8.61 11.92
C THR A 125 -4.60 9.09 10.57
N ILE A 126 -3.89 9.97 9.87
CA ILE A 126 -4.28 10.42 8.53
C ILE A 126 -4.27 9.24 7.55
N TYR A 127 -3.21 8.42 7.58
CA TYR A 127 -3.10 7.23 6.73
C TYR A 127 -4.27 6.28 6.94
N GLU A 128 -4.55 5.90 8.19
CA GLU A 128 -5.66 5.00 8.52
C GLU A 128 -7.01 5.59 8.10
N ALA A 129 -7.22 6.89 8.32
CA ALA A 129 -8.45 7.56 7.92
C ALA A 129 -8.64 7.57 6.39
N ILE A 130 -7.57 7.79 5.60
CA ILE A 130 -7.60 7.70 4.13
C ILE A 130 -7.92 6.27 3.71
N LYS A 131 -7.23 5.27 4.29
CA LYS A 131 -7.44 3.85 3.98
C LYS A 131 -8.90 3.43 4.16
N ILE A 132 -9.50 3.75 5.31
CA ILE A 132 -10.90 3.40 5.60
C ILE A 132 -11.86 4.08 4.62
N CYS A 133 -11.55 5.28 4.14
CA CYS A 133 -12.41 5.96 3.18
C CYS A 133 -12.21 5.43 1.75
N GLN A 134 -11.01 5.01 1.36
CA GLN A 134 -10.81 4.29 0.09
C GLN A 134 -11.60 2.98 0.04
N GLU A 135 -11.62 2.23 1.14
CA GLU A 135 -12.43 0.99 1.26
C GLU A 135 -13.95 1.21 1.04
N LEU A 136 -14.43 2.45 1.19
CA LEU A 136 -15.84 2.79 0.97
C LEU A 136 -16.14 3.33 -0.44
N ASN A 137 -15.11 3.52 -1.25
CA ASN A 137 -15.24 4.03 -2.61
C ASN A 137 -14.54 3.07 -3.59
N PRO A 138 -14.98 1.79 -3.68
CA PRO A 138 -14.48 0.90 -4.74
C PRO A 138 -14.87 1.46 -6.11
N ASP A 139 -14.03 1.20 -7.12
CA ASP A 139 -14.39 1.57 -8.47
C ASP A 139 -15.53 0.66 -8.97
N PRO A 140 -16.55 1.24 -9.64
CA PRO A 140 -17.70 0.46 -10.10
C PRO A 140 -17.31 -0.59 -11.14
N ASP A 141 -16.24 -0.35 -11.90
CA ASP A 141 -15.75 -1.25 -12.94
C ASP A 141 -15.01 -2.48 -12.35
N ASP A 142 -14.53 -2.40 -11.09
CA ASP A 142 -13.85 -3.50 -10.39
C ASP A 142 -14.83 -4.55 -9.81
N MET A 143 -16.14 -4.24 -9.80
CA MET A 143 -17.17 -5.10 -9.19
C MET A 143 -17.74 -6.15 -10.15
N ASP A 144 -17.37 -6.11 -11.44
CA ASP A 144 -17.97 -6.93 -12.50
C ASP A 144 -17.20 -8.25 -12.76
N GLU A 145 -16.09 -8.53 -12.06
CA GLU A 145 -15.24 -9.71 -12.30
C GLU A 145 -15.49 -10.91 -11.36
N GLU A 146 -16.37 -10.80 -10.35
CA GLU A 146 -16.55 -11.84 -9.30
C GLU A 146 -17.69 -12.86 -9.55
N ASP A 147 -18.35 -12.89 -10.72
CA ASP A 147 -19.50 -13.78 -10.98
C ASP A 147 -19.22 -14.96 -11.94
N GLU A 148 -18.00 -15.16 -12.47
CA GLU A 148 -17.72 -16.19 -13.50
C GLU A 148 -16.63 -17.24 -13.17
N GLU A 149 -16.02 -17.24 -11.97
CA GLU A 149 -14.87 -18.14 -11.67
C GLU A 149 -15.05 -19.06 -10.44
N ASP A 150 -16.28 -19.48 -10.12
CA ASP A 150 -16.52 -20.48 -9.04
C ASP A 150 -16.87 -21.90 -9.56
N ASP A 151 -16.83 -22.12 -10.88
CA ASP A 151 -17.12 -23.42 -11.52
C ASP A 151 -15.86 -24.24 -11.89
N LEU A 152 -14.65 -23.85 -11.45
CA LEU A 152 -13.41 -24.58 -11.76
C LEU A 152 -13.20 -25.87 -10.95
N TYR A 153 -14.05 -26.15 -9.96
CA TYR A 153 -13.95 -27.34 -9.10
C TYR A 153 -15.00 -28.44 -9.38
N ALA A 154 -15.80 -28.32 -10.46
CA ALA A 154 -16.87 -29.27 -10.75
C ALA A 154 -16.39 -30.61 -11.38
N ASP A 155 -15.15 -30.71 -11.87
CA ASP A 155 -14.68 -31.87 -12.66
C ASP A 155 -13.82 -32.88 -11.87
N ALA A 156 -13.73 -32.73 -10.55
CA ALA A 156 -12.93 -33.63 -9.70
C ALA A 156 -13.73 -34.77 -9.04
N GLU A 157 -15.06 -34.80 -9.17
CA GLU A 157 -15.91 -35.82 -8.51
C GLU A 157 -16.42 -36.94 -9.43
N ASP A 158 -16.26 -36.84 -10.76
CA ASP A 158 -16.86 -37.80 -11.71
C ASP A 158 -15.94 -38.96 -12.14
N GLU A 159 -14.72 -39.09 -11.61
CA GLU A 159 -13.79 -40.19 -11.95
C GLU A 159 -13.61 -41.28 -10.87
N MET A 160 -14.51 -41.37 -9.89
CA MET A 160 -14.54 -42.47 -8.91
C MET A 160 -15.67 -43.49 -9.18
N GLU A 161 -15.71 -44.09 -10.37
CA GLU A 161 -16.49 -45.30 -10.63
C GLU A 161 -15.58 -46.47 -11.08
N GLU A 162 -15.68 -47.57 -10.32
CA GLU A 162 -15.19 -48.93 -10.60
C GLU A 162 -13.69 -49.26 -10.47
N GLY A 163 -13.26 -49.48 -9.22
CA GLY A 163 -12.08 -50.28 -8.87
C GLY A 163 -12.29 -51.06 -7.57
N HIS A 164 -12.65 -52.34 -7.68
CA HIS A 164 -12.86 -53.24 -6.55
C HIS A 164 -11.56 -53.49 -5.76
N TYR A 165 -11.41 -52.86 -4.60
CA TYR A 165 -10.36 -53.21 -3.63
C TYR A 165 -10.94 -54.14 -2.56
N VAL A 166 -10.49 -55.39 -2.55
CA VAL A 166 -10.79 -56.36 -1.50
C VAL A 166 -10.09 -55.90 -0.22
N ILE A 167 -10.85 -55.39 0.75
CA ILE A 167 -10.36 -55.19 2.12
C ILE A 167 -10.14 -56.59 2.72
N HIS A 168 -8.88 -57.01 2.79
CA HIS A 168 -8.49 -58.13 3.64
C HIS A 168 -8.25 -57.60 5.05
N ASP A 169 -9.25 -57.78 5.90
CA ASP A 169 -9.07 -57.82 7.35
C ASP A 169 -7.97 -58.84 7.68
N ARG A 170 -6.80 -58.35 8.08
CA ARG A 170 -5.83 -59.11 8.86
C ARG A 170 -5.34 -58.24 10.01
N ALA A 171 -5.64 -58.77 11.19
CA ALA A 171 -5.32 -58.28 12.52
C ALA A 171 -3.81 -58.08 12.78
N ASP A 172 -3.55 -57.40 13.91
CA ASP A 172 -2.30 -57.23 14.65
C ASP A 172 -1.31 -56.14 14.18
N GLY A 173 -1.33 -55.02 14.91
CA GLY A 173 -0.30 -54.65 15.89
C GLY A 173 1.18 -54.68 15.47
N ASP A 174 1.81 -53.51 15.60
CA ASP A 174 3.24 -53.25 15.75
C ASP A 174 4.14 -53.42 14.51
N ALA A 175 4.33 -52.31 13.78
CA ALA A 175 5.50 -52.10 12.93
C ALA A 175 6.51 -51.17 13.64
N ASP A 176 7.63 -51.80 14.00
CA ASP A 176 8.80 -51.36 14.77
C ASP A 176 9.37 -49.96 14.43
N ILE A 177 9.35 -49.06 15.41
CA ILE A 177 10.12 -47.79 15.44
C ILE A 177 11.64 -48.04 15.30
N ASN A 178 12.10 -49.26 15.59
CA ASN A 178 13.50 -49.66 15.49
C ASN A 178 14.06 -49.66 14.05
N GLU A 179 13.21 -49.78 13.03
CA GLU A 179 13.62 -49.69 11.61
C GLU A 179 13.93 -48.23 11.21
N LEU A 180 13.18 -47.25 11.76
CA LEU A 180 13.39 -45.82 11.53
C LEU A 180 14.67 -45.31 12.21
N SER A 181 14.94 -45.75 13.45
CA SER A 181 16.15 -45.36 14.19
C SER A 181 17.43 -45.82 13.48
N ARG A 182 17.43 -47.02 12.88
CA ARG A 182 18.58 -47.53 12.12
C ARG A 182 18.90 -46.71 10.86
N ARG A 183 17.89 -46.06 10.25
CA ARG A 183 18.11 -45.19 9.08
C ARG A 183 18.72 -43.85 9.45
N LEU A 184 18.57 -43.39 10.70
CA LEU A 184 19.11 -42.10 11.15
C LEU A 184 20.59 -42.20 11.56
N GLU A 185 21.02 -43.34 12.10
CA GLU A 185 22.43 -43.57 12.49
C GLU A 185 23.39 -43.72 11.30
N GLY A 186 22.89 -44.03 10.09
CA GLY A 186 23.72 -44.22 8.90
C GLY A 186 24.12 -42.94 8.16
N ASN A 187 23.60 -41.78 8.56
CA ASN A 187 23.67 -40.52 7.80
C ASN A 187 24.24 -39.35 8.63
N THR A 188 25.26 -39.60 9.45
CA THR A 188 26.01 -38.53 10.13
C THR A 188 27.00 -37.86 9.17
N VAL A 189 26.78 -36.59 8.88
CA VAL A 189 27.78 -35.71 8.24
C VAL A 189 28.67 -35.14 9.35
N ASP A 190 29.95 -35.52 9.37
CA ASP A 190 30.95 -34.94 10.27
C ASP A 190 31.23 -33.48 9.89
N ILE A 191 30.75 -32.53 10.71
CA ILE A 191 31.11 -31.11 10.59
C ILE A 191 32.34 -30.86 11.47
N ASN A 192 33.52 -30.87 10.84
CA ASN A 192 34.78 -30.46 11.48
C ASN A 192 34.82 -28.93 11.66
N TYR A 193 34.70 -28.45 12.90
CA TYR A 193 35.08 -27.09 13.27
C TYR A 193 36.61 -26.99 13.34
N ILE A 194 37.24 -26.29 12.39
CA ILE A 194 38.65 -25.91 12.50
C ILE A 194 38.76 -24.70 13.44
N GLN A 195 39.39 -24.96 14.58
CA GLN A 195 39.69 -24.01 15.65
C GLN A 195 40.99 -23.26 15.29
N ASN A 196 40.90 -21.95 15.05
CA ASN A 196 42.06 -21.05 15.14
C ASN A 196 41.84 -20.15 16.35
N GLY A 197 42.49 -20.49 17.46
CA GLY A 197 42.61 -19.60 18.62
C GLY A 197 43.73 -18.58 18.41
N ASN A 198 43.49 -17.33 18.82
CA ASN A 198 44.26 -16.74 19.92
C ASN A 198 43.71 -15.36 20.32
N GLU A 199 43.74 -15.17 21.64
CA GLU A 199 43.94 -13.92 22.39
C GLU A 199 42.71 -13.03 22.70
N GLU A 200 42.45 -12.99 24.02
CA GLU A 200 41.55 -12.13 24.76
C GLU A 200 42.13 -10.71 24.77
N ASP A 201 41.44 -9.74 24.16
CA ASP A 201 41.70 -8.32 24.40
C ASP A 201 40.53 -7.72 25.20
N GLU A 202 40.76 -7.59 26.51
CA GLU A 202 39.98 -6.75 27.42
C GLU A 202 40.04 -5.28 26.96
N PHE A 203 38.91 -4.72 26.52
CA PHE A 203 38.78 -3.27 26.36
C PHE A 203 38.59 -2.63 27.74
N GLN A 204 39.65 -2.03 28.29
CA GLN A 204 39.58 -1.13 29.44
C GLN A 204 39.20 0.29 29.00
N ASP A 205 38.24 0.89 29.71
CA ASP A 205 37.73 2.24 29.50
C ASP A 205 38.82 3.32 29.64
N ALA A 206 38.80 4.32 28.75
CA ALA A 206 39.73 5.45 28.75
C ALA A 206 39.16 6.67 29.51
N ASP A 207 39.93 7.18 30.47
CA ASP A 207 39.86 8.55 31.02
C ASP A 207 40.52 9.57 30.06
#